data_AF-A0A820TQV0-F1
#
_entry.id   AF-A0A820TQV0-F1
#
_cell.length_a   1.000
_cell.length_b   1.000
_cell.length_c   1.000
_cell.angle_alpha   90.00
_cell.angle_beta   90.00
_cell.angle_gamma   90.00
#
_symmetry.space_group_name_H-M   'P 1'
#
loop_
_entity.id
_entity.type
_entity.pdbx_description
1 polymer ?
#
loop_
_entity_poly.entity_id
_entity_poly.type
_entity_poly.pdbx_seq_one_letter_code
_entity_poly.pdbx_strand_id
1 'polypeptide(L)' 'QSVLFNHIDINTKWKQHGITVAGGNGQGNRLDQLSNPQDIYVDDDDQTI' A
#
# COMPACT_ATOMS: atom_id res chain seq x y z
N GLN A 1 -21.64 -1.29 -27.92
CA GLN A 1 -21.06 -0.58 -26.77
C GLN A 1 -20.83 -1.61 -25.68
N SER A 2 -19.56 -1.92 -25.37
CA SER A 2 -19.19 -2.88 -24.34
C SER A 2 -18.89 -2.13 -23.04
N VAL A 3 -19.60 -2.45 -21.97
CA VAL A 3 -19.30 -1.98 -20.61
C VAL A 3 -17.99 -2.63 -20.16
N LEU A 4 -16.96 -1.83 -19.90
CA LEU A 4 -15.71 -2.29 -19.29
C LEU A 4 -15.96 -2.44 -17.79
N PHE A 5 -16.22 -3.67 -17.35
CA PHE A 5 -16.11 -3.98 -15.94
C PHE A 5 -14.63 -4.01 -15.57
N ASN A 6 -14.23 -3.15 -14.63
CA ASN A 6 -12.89 -3.13 -14.04
C ASN A 6 -12.67 -4.45 -13.30
N HIS A 7 -12.22 -5.47 -14.04
CA HIS A 7 -11.73 -6.70 -13.46
C HIS A 7 -10.40 -6.37 -12.79
N ILE A 8 -10.32 -6.50 -11.46
CA ILE A 8 -9.04 -6.38 -10.76
C ILE A 8 -8.21 -7.56 -11.25
N ASP A 9 -7.31 -7.31 -12.21
CA ASP A 9 -6.44 -8.33 -12.75
C ASP A 9 -5.53 -8.83 -11.63
N ILE A 10 -5.65 -10.10 -11.26
CA ILE A 10 -4.81 -10.75 -10.23
C ILE A 10 -3.32 -10.80 -10.61
N ASN A 11 -2.99 -10.45 -11.85
CA ASN A 11 -1.63 -10.27 -12.37
C ASN A 11 -1.14 -8.81 -12.31
N THR A 12 -1.94 -7.89 -11.75
CA THR A 12 -1.53 -6.50 -11.55
C THR A 12 -0.36 -6.48 -10.58
N LYS A 13 0.83 -6.26 -11.11
CA LYS A 13 2.04 -6.06 -10.31
C LYS A 13 1.88 -4.76 -9.53
N TRP A 14 2.13 -4.79 -8.22
CA TRP A 14 2.19 -3.59 -7.39
C TRP A 14 3.00 -2.51 -8.11
N LYS A 15 2.55 -1.25 -8.05
CA LYS A 15 3.25 -0.10 -8.64
C LYS A 15 4.74 -0.22 -8.32
N GLN A 16 5.56 -0.43 -9.34
CA GLN A 16 6.98 -0.76 -9.15
C GLN A 16 7.80 0.40 -8.54
N HIS A 17 7.22 1.58 -8.43
CA HIS A 17 7.83 2.77 -7.84
C HIS A 17 7.46 2.99 -6.36
N GLY A 18 6.89 1.98 -5.68
CA GLY A 18 6.71 2.03 -4.23
C GLY A 18 8.04 1.84 -3.50
N ILE A 19 8.22 2.53 -2.37
CA ILE A 19 9.33 2.32 -1.44
C ILE A 19 8.76 1.71 -0.17
N THR A 20 9.37 0.63 0.31
CA THR A 20 9.06 0.11 1.65
C THR A 20 9.68 1.04 2.68
N VAL A 21 8.84 1.78 3.40
CA VAL A 21 9.29 2.72 4.45
C VAL A 21 9.27 2.09 5.84
N ALA A 22 8.42 1.09 6.08
CA ALA A 22 8.33 0.36 7.33
C ALA A 22 7.91 -1.10 7.09
N GLY A 23 8.38 -2.01 7.96
CA GLY A 23 8.11 -3.44 7.87
C GLY A 23 9.23 -4.24 7.21
N GLY A 24 9.21 -5.57 7.37
CA GLY A 24 10.26 -6.47 6.87
C GLY A 24 11.49 -6.63 7.77
N ASN A 25 11.71 -5.72 8.73
CA ASN A 25 12.85 -5.72 9.66
C ASN A 25 12.53 -6.25 11.07
N GLY A 26 11.47 -7.05 11.20
CA GLY A 26 10.99 -7.56 12.49
C GLY A 26 10.31 -6.49 13.36
N GLN A 27 9.83 -6.93 14.53
CA GLN A 27 9.15 -6.07 15.50
C GLN A 27 10.14 -5.18 16.27
N GLY A 28 9.83 -3.89 16.41
CA GLY A 28 10.64 -2.95 17.20
C GLY A 28 10.17 -1.50 17.12
N ASN A 29 10.99 -0.60 17.65
CA ASN A 29 10.72 0.83 17.82
C ASN A 29 11.55 1.73 16.88
N ARG A 30 12.26 1.16 15.90
CA ARG A 30 12.93 1.92 14.85
C ARG A 30 11.92 2.42 13.81
N LEU A 31 12.28 3.49 13.09
CA LEU A 31 11.42 4.13 12.09
C LEU A 31 10.97 3.18 10.95
N ASP A 32 11.76 2.15 10.67
CA ASP A 32 11.56 1.16 9.62
C ASP A 32 10.91 -0.16 10.14
N GLN A 33 10.46 -0.20 11.39
CA GLN A 33 9.85 -1.39 12.02
C GLN A 33 8.39 -1.17 12.39
N LEU A 34 7.63 -2.27 12.45
CA LEU A 34 6.24 -2.30 12.94
C LEU A 34 6.19 -3.17 14.20
N SER A 35 5.58 -2.72 15.30
CA SER A 35 5.54 -3.50 16.53
C SER A 35 4.23 -4.26 16.77
N ASN A 36 3.08 -3.59 16.64
CA ASN A 36 1.77 -4.24 16.78
C ASN A 36 0.67 -3.39 16.09
N PRO A 37 0.84 -3.03 14.81
CA PRO A 37 -0.19 -2.26 14.10
C PRO A 37 -1.48 -3.06 14.06
N GLN A 38 -2.61 -2.41 14.37
CA GLN A 38 -3.92 -3.06 14.36
C GLN A 38 -4.68 -2.80 13.05
N ASP A 39 -4.44 -1.64 12.44
CA ASP A 39 -5.12 -1.25 11.21
C ASP A 39 -4.27 -0.22 10.43
N ILE A 40 -4.63 0.01 9.17
CA ILE A 40 -4.07 1.05 8.30
C ILE A 40 -5.23 1.88 7.77
N TYR A 41 -5.18 3.19 8.02
CA TYR A 41 -6.13 4.14 7.44
C TYR A 41 -5.44 4.94 6.35
N VAL A 42 -6.11 5.06 5.20
CA VAL A 42 -5.72 5.90 4.07
C VAL A 42 -6.87 6.88 3.89
N ASP A 43 -6.61 8.18 3.93
CA ASP A 43 -7.61 9.16 3.52
C ASP A 43 -7.54 9.37 2.01
N ASP A 44 -8.65 9.84 1.45
CA ASP A 44 -8.72 10.25 0.05
C ASP A 44 -8.27 11.71 -0.11
N ASP A 45 -7.31 12.18 0.72
CA ASP A 45 -6.77 13.51 0.54
C ASP A 45 -6.00 13.46 -0.78
N ASP A 46 -6.67 13.95 -1.82
CA ASP A 46 -6.22 14.03 -3.20
C ASP A 46 -5.10 15.07 -3.27
N GLN A 47 -4.01 14.81 -2.56
CA GLN A 47 -2.77 15.54 -2.57
C GLN A 47 -2.07 15.18 -3.88
N THR A 48 -2.66 15.65 -4.97
CA THR A 48 -1.99 15.76 -6.26
C THR A 48 -0.80 16.69 -6.07
N ILE A 49 0.38 16.12 -5.89
CA ILE A 49 1.67 16.79 -6.11
C ILE A 49 1.92 17.02 -7.60
#